data_AF-A0A0B7G9W9-F1
#
_entry.id   AF-A0A0B7G9W9-F1
#
_cell.length_a   1.000
_cell.length_b   1.000
_cell.length_c   1.000
_cell.angle_alpha   90.00
_cell.angle_beta   90.00
_cell.angle_gamma   90.00
#
_symmetry.space_group_name_H-M   'P 1'
#
loop_
_entity.id
_entity.type
_entity.pdbx_description
1 polymer ?
#
loop_
_entity_poly.entity_id
_entity_poly.type
_entity_poly.pdbx_seq_one_letter_code
_entity_poly.pdbx_strand_id
1 'polypeptide(L)'
;MLDILPSGCKTQKFSEFYRHPGLTLSAVGICTYNPNDLYSEKISHWIKMKTIEVDDELYRYIASHTLHIGESASDILRRMLKFSAVSQPATPVSKAAPALAPAPAVEVKPANPAKDKVRAMRELLLSDEYAEQKRAVNRFMLVLTTLYSLDNKAFAEATESLHGRTRVYFAEDARTLLKSGNQTKPKQVPGTPWWVITNTNTGRKCSMIEHIMQSMQFPAELIEKVCGTI
;
A
#
# COMPACT_ATOMS: atom_id res chain seq x y z
N MET A 1 -47.71 -19.87 -53.33
CA MET A 1 -47.55 -19.39 -51.95
C MET A 1 -46.07 -19.11 -51.79
N LEU A 2 -45.69 -17.83 -51.81
CA LEU A 2 -44.30 -17.42 -51.57
C LEU A 2 -43.96 -17.76 -50.13
N ASP A 3 -42.78 -18.36 -49.89
CA ASP A 3 -42.08 -18.12 -48.63
C ASP A 3 -40.57 -18.03 -48.85
N ILE A 4 -40.03 -17.07 -48.12
CA ILE A 4 -38.77 -16.35 -48.31
C ILE A 4 -37.61 -17.10 -47.62
N LEU A 5 -36.48 -17.23 -48.32
CA LEU A 5 -35.19 -17.63 -47.72
C LEU A 5 -34.62 -16.51 -46.85
N PRO A 6 -34.04 -16.81 -45.68
CA PRO A 6 -33.01 -15.98 -45.08
C PRO A 6 -31.59 -16.50 -45.39
N SER A 7 -30.70 -15.53 -45.56
CA SER A 7 -29.36 -15.64 -46.11
C SER A 7 -28.29 -16.10 -45.11
N GLY A 8 -27.40 -16.99 -45.59
CA GLY A 8 -25.96 -16.81 -45.39
C GLY A 8 -25.27 -17.44 -44.18
N CYS A 9 -25.33 -18.77 -44.05
CA CYS A 9 -24.22 -19.51 -43.44
C CYS A 9 -22.99 -19.44 -44.34
N LYS A 10 -21.87 -18.93 -43.83
CA LYS A 10 -20.52 -19.22 -44.38
C LYS A 10 -19.62 -19.59 -43.22
N THR A 11 -19.39 -20.89 -43.05
CA THR A 11 -18.21 -21.39 -42.34
C THR A 11 -17.56 -22.41 -43.25
N GLN A 12 -16.33 -22.11 -43.68
CA GLN A 12 -15.24 -23.06 -43.97
C GLN A 12 -14.12 -22.29 -44.68
N LYS A 13 -13.01 -22.06 -43.97
CA LYS A 13 -11.68 -22.22 -44.56
C LYS A 13 -10.80 -22.92 -43.54
N PHE A 14 -10.31 -24.06 -44.00
CA PHE A 14 -9.40 -24.97 -43.33
C PHE A 14 -8.04 -24.33 -43.10
N SER A 15 -7.43 -24.79 -42.01
CA SER A 15 -6.01 -24.74 -41.66
C SER A 15 -5.09 -25.15 -42.80
N GLU A 16 -3.95 -24.46 -42.92
CA GLU A 16 -2.77 -25.03 -43.57
C GLU A 16 -1.56 -24.80 -42.65
N PHE A 17 -1.18 -25.89 -41.98
CA PHE A 17 -0.02 -26.05 -41.11
C PHE A 17 0.90 -27.03 -41.86
N TYR A 18 2.06 -26.60 -42.35
CA TYR A 18 3.27 -27.42 -42.56
C TYR A 18 4.43 -26.44 -42.79
N ARG A 19 5.26 -26.20 -41.76
CA ARG A 19 6.54 -26.87 -41.45
C ARG A 19 7.69 -26.37 -42.34
N HIS A 20 8.66 -25.66 -41.76
CA HIS A 20 10.10 -26.00 -41.82
C HIS A 20 10.93 -25.17 -40.81
N PRO A 21 12.08 -25.71 -40.35
CA PRO A 21 12.82 -25.25 -39.18
C PRO A 21 13.91 -24.23 -39.54
N GLY A 22 14.19 -23.30 -38.64
CA GLY A 22 15.28 -22.34 -38.83
C GLY A 22 15.70 -21.70 -37.52
N LEU A 23 16.84 -22.15 -37.00
CA LEU A 23 17.61 -21.53 -35.93
C LEU A 23 17.93 -20.06 -36.27
N THR A 24 17.69 -19.15 -35.32
CA THR A 24 18.53 -17.96 -35.13
C THR A 24 18.75 -17.70 -33.63
N LEU A 25 19.97 -18.01 -33.18
CA LEU A 25 20.61 -17.41 -32.01
C LEU A 25 20.98 -15.95 -32.33
N SER A 26 20.89 -15.06 -31.34
CA SER A 26 21.56 -13.75 -31.15
C SER A 26 20.54 -12.74 -30.58
N ALA A 27 20.77 -11.93 -29.55
CA ALA A 27 21.98 -11.53 -28.85
C ALA A 27 21.66 -11.24 -27.38
N VAL A 28 22.65 -11.45 -26.52
CA VAL A 28 22.71 -10.99 -25.13
C VAL A 28 22.57 -9.46 -25.10
N GLY A 29 21.45 -8.97 -24.58
CA GLY A 29 21.28 -7.56 -24.24
C GLY A 29 22.08 -7.24 -22.99
N ILE A 30 23.29 -6.75 -23.21
CA ILE A 30 24.21 -6.23 -22.20
C ILE A 30 23.50 -5.06 -21.50
N CYS A 31 23.23 -5.22 -20.21
CA CYS A 31 22.69 -4.19 -19.35
C CYS A 31 23.73 -3.05 -19.26
N THR A 32 23.44 -1.89 -19.86
CA THR A 32 24.31 -0.72 -19.73
C THR A 32 24.28 -0.25 -18.28
N TYR A 33 25.39 -0.50 -17.58
CA TYR A 33 25.66 0.00 -16.24
C TYR A 33 25.63 1.54 -16.25
N ASN A 34 24.68 2.12 -15.52
CA ASN A 34 24.60 3.56 -15.28
C ASN A 34 25.30 3.86 -13.94
N PRO A 35 26.38 4.66 -13.90
CA PRO A 35 27.13 4.93 -12.67
C PRO A 35 26.41 5.83 -11.64
N ASN A 36 25.14 6.19 -11.85
CA ASN A 36 24.35 6.97 -10.89
C ASN A 36 23.50 6.13 -9.92
N ASP A 37 23.66 4.80 -9.90
CA ASP A 37 23.01 3.91 -8.91
C ASP A 37 23.64 3.98 -7.49
N LEU A 38 24.54 4.94 -7.25
CA LEU A 38 25.26 5.06 -5.98
C LEU A 38 24.54 5.88 -4.88
N TYR A 39 23.35 6.43 -5.14
CA TYR A 39 22.57 7.18 -4.13
C TYR A 39 21.05 6.98 -4.30
N SER A 40 20.58 5.75 -4.13
CA SER A 40 19.15 5.47 -3.95
C SER A 40 18.90 4.84 -2.58
N GLU A 41 18.40 5.64 -1.63
CA GLU A 41 17.85 5.20 -0.34
C GLU A 41 16.56 4.40 -0.56
N LYS A 42 16.69 3.21 -1.14
CA LYS A 42 15.74 2.13 -0.94
C LYS A 42 16.00 1.52 0.44
N ILE A 43 14.91 1.07 1.06
CA ILE A 43 14.84 0.15 2.22
C ILE A 43 14.46 0.83 3.54
N SER A 44 13.23 1.33 3.62
CA SER A 44 12.42 1.14 4.83
C SER A 44 11.53 -0.11 4.65
N HIS A 45 12.14 -1.30 4.69
CA HIS A 45 11.43 -2.59 4.71
C HIS A 45 10.57 -2.66 5.98
N TRP A 46 9.25 -2.53 5.85
CA TRP A 46 8.33 -3.01 6.86
C TRP A 46 8.44 -4.55 6.90
N ILE A 47 8.74 -5.11 8.07
CA ILE A 47 9.02 -6.54 8.23
C ILE A 47 7.69 -7.28 8.20
N LYS A 48 7.32 -7.79 7.03
CA LYS A 48 6.24 -8.78 6.90
C LYS A 48 6.56 -9.98 7.79
N MET A 49 5.75 -10.21 8.82
CA MET A 49 5.86 -11.42 9.64
C MET A 49 5.58 -12.63 8.77
N LYS A 50 6.56 -13.52 8.65
CA LYS A 50 6.47 -14.74 7.86
C LYS A 50 6.29 -15.92 8.81
N THR A 51 5.33 -16.78 8.50
CA THR A 51 5.10 -18.03 9.22
C THR A 51 6.05 -19.10 8.69
N ILE A 52 6.71 -19.82 9.59
CA ILE A 52 7.50 -21.01 9.29
C ILE A 52 6.93 -22.16 10.12
N GLU A 53 6.84 -23.36 9.53
CA GLU A 53 6.48 -24.58 10.26
C GLU A 53 7.76 -25.27 10.74
N VAL A 54 7.72 -25.76 11.98
CA VAL A 54 8.82 -26.49 12.63
C VAL A 54 8.24 -27.73 13.30
N ASP A 55 9.05 -28.77 13.46
CA ASP A 55 8.64 -29.98 14.18
C ASP A 55 8.55 -29.77 15.69
N ASP A 56 7.88 -30.70 16.38
CA ASP A 56 7.59 -30.62 17.81
C ASP A 56 8.83 -30.68 18.72
N GLU A 57 9.93 -31.32 18.28
CA GLU A 57 11.17 -31.37 19.05
C GLU A 57 11.90 -30.04 18.98
N LEU A 58 12.02 -29.47 17.77
CA LEU A 58 12.61 -28.17 17.55
C LEU A 58 11.79 -27.05 18.21
N TYR A 59 10.46 -27.13 18.17
CA TYR A 59 9.60 -26.18 18.88
C TYR A 59 9.88 -26.18 20.39
N ARG A 60 9.94 -27.36 21.02
CA ARG A 60 10.27 -27.50 22.45
C ARG A 60 11.65 -26.96 22.79
N TYR A 61 12.63 -27.20 21.92
CA TYR A 61 13.98 -26.69 22.08
C TYR A 61 14.05 -25.15 21.99
N ILE A 62 13.34 -24.52 21.06
CA ILE A 62 13.28 -23.05 20.95
C ILE A 62 12.57 -22.46 22.16
N ALA A 63 11.43 -23.04 22.58
CA ALA A 63 10.65 -22.57 23.71
C ALA A 63 11.42 -22.66 25.05
N SER A 64 12.27 -23.67 25.24
CA SER A 64 13.08 -23.82 26.47
C SER A 64 14.14 -22.72 26.64
N HIS A 65 14.47 -21.99 25.57
CA HIS A 65 15.41 -20.87 25.61
C HIS A 65 14.74 -19.53 25.94
N THR A 66 13.50 -19.53 26.43
CA THR A 66 12.80 -18.32 26.89
C THR A 66 13.44 -17.79 28.18
N LEU A 67 13.95 -16.56 28.16
CA LEU A 67 14.54 -15.82 29.29
C LEU A 67 13.58 -14.77 29.87
N HIS A 68 12.68 -14.23 29.05
CA HIS A 68 11.76 -13.16 29.46
C HIS A 68 10.31 -13.48 29.09
N ILE A 69 9.40 -13.23 30.05
CA ILE A 69 7.98 -13.46 29.84
C ILE A 69 7.48 -12.53 28.73
N GLY A 70 6.91 -13.13 27.68
CA GLY A 70 6.35 -12.39 26.54
C GLY A 70 7.34 -12.05 25.43
N GLU A 71 8.55 -12.59 25.42
CA GLU A 71 9.46 -12.43 24.26
C GLU A 71 8.92 -13.18 23.01
N SER A 72 9.17 -12.61 21.83
CA SER A 72 8.69 -13.23 20.58
C SER A 72 9.61 -14.37 20.14
N ALA A 73 9.06 -15.35 19.39
CA ALA A 73 9.87 -16.42 18.80
C ALA A 73 11.01 -15.89 17.92
N SER A 74 10.79 -14.76 17.23
CA SER A 74 11.81 -14.08 16.43
C SER A 74 12.98 -13.57 17.29
N ASP A 75 12.72 -13.07 18.49
CA ASP A 75 13.77 -12.56 19.40
C ASP A 75 14.62 -13.69 19.96
N ILE A 76 13.97 -14.79 20.36
CA ILE A 76 14.64 -16.02 20.79
C ILE A 76 15.58 -16.51 19.70
N LEU A 77 15.10 -16.61 18.45
CA LEU A 77 15.89 -17.08 17.31
C LEU A 77 17.05 -16.14 16.97
N ARG A 78 16.84 -14.81 17.01
CA ARG A 78 17.92 -13.85 16.77
C ARG A 78 19.04 -13.97 17.80
N ARG A 79 18.71 -14.23 19.07
CA ARG A 79 19.69 -14.49 20.14
C ARG A 79 20.44 -15.79 19.91
N MET A 80 19.74 -16.89 19.67
CA MET A 80 20.35 -18.21 19.47
C MET A 80 21.28 -18.25 18.25
N LEU A 81 20.87 -17.58 17.17
CA LEU A 81 21.60 -17.53 15.90
C LEU A 81 22.58 -16.35 15.81
N LYS A 82 22.69 -15.55 16.87
CA LYS A 82 23.60 -14.39 16.98
C LYS A 82 23.41 -13.32 15.90
N PHE A 83 22.16 -13.05 15.49
CA PHE A 83 21.80 -11.95 14.59
C PHE A 83 21.58 -10.64 15.38
N SER A 84 22.61 -9.80 15.54
CA SER A 84 22.47 -8.48 16.19
C SER A 84 22.30 -7.34 15.19
N ALA A 85 21.18 -6.62 15.26
CA ALA A 85 21.07 -5.21 14.88
C ALA A 85 21.00 -4.41 16.19
N VAL A 86 21.99 -3.56 16.44
CA VAL A 86 22.11 -2.80 17.70
C VAL A 86 20.89 -1.88 17.85
N SER A 87 20.10 -2.12 18.89
CA SER A 87 19.12 -1.15 19.39
C SER A 87 19.18 -1.13 20.91
N GLN A 88 19.78 -0.06 21.42
CA GLN A 88 19.64 0.49 22.77
C GLN A 88 19.86 2.01 22.66
N PRO A 89 19.40 2.87 23.61
CA PRO A 89 18.90 2.53 24.96
C PRO A 89 17.65 3.29 25.46
N ALA A 90 17.11 2.78 26.58
CA ALA A 90 16.19 3.45 27.49
C ALA A 90 16.90 4.55 28.33
N THR A 91 16.16 5.60 28.72
CA THR A 91 16.60 6.67 29.65
C THR A 91 16.45 6.25 31.13
N PRO A 92 17.26 6.83 32.04
CA PRO A 92 16.68 7.81 32.97
C PRO A 92 17.58 8.99 33.42
N VAL A 93 16.91 10.15 33.62
CA VAL A 93 17.07 11.30 34.55
C VAL A 93 18.44 11.66 35.19
N SER A 94 18.88 12.91 34.99
CA SER A 94 19.40 13.77 36.08
C SER A 94 19.27 15.27 35.76
N LYS A 95 19.12 16.06 36.84
CA LYS A 95 18.72 17.47 36.94
C LYS A 95 19.95 18.37 37.19
N ALA A 96 20.07 19.50 36.49
CA ALA A 96 20.55 20.80 37.02
C ALA A 96 20.71 21.86 35.89
N ALA A 97 20.17 23.06 36.10
CA ALA A 97 20.48 24.32 35.42
C ALA A 97 21.71 24.99 36.12
N PRO A 98 22.26 26.19 35.73
CA PRO A 98 21.76 27.19 34.76
C PRO A 98 22.81 27.98 33.92
N ALA A 99 22.28 28.81 32.98
CA ALA A 99 22.62 30.22 32.73
C ALA A 99 23.29 30.67 31.39
N LEU A 100 22.81 31.86 30.96
CA LEU A 100 23.22 32.82 29.92
C LEU A 100 22.71 32.68 28.46
N ALA A 101 21.87 33.66 28.07
CA ALA A 101 21.58 34.16 26.71
C ALA A 101 22.57 35.32 26.36
N PRO A 102 22.54 36.02 25.20
CA PRO A 102 21.61 35.96 24.04
C PRO A 102 22.25 36.09 22.62
N ALA A 103 21.51 35.78 21.56
CA ALA A 103 21.40 36.54 20.27
C ALA A 103 20.73 35.68 19.15
N PRO A 104 20.05 36.30 18.17
CA PRO A 104 18.92 35.68 17.47
C PRO A 104 19.34 35.02 16.14
N ALA A 105 18.93 33.76 15.94
CA ALA A 105 18.98 33.10 14.65
C ALA A 105 17.67 32.36 14.40
N VAL A 106 16.93 32.91 13.44
CA VAL A 106 15.86 32.35 12.60
C VAL A 106 15.33 30.98 13.03
N GLU A 107 14.09 31.02 13.51
CA GLU A 107 13.25 29.90 13.94
C GLU A 107 12.98 28.93 12.77
N VAL A 108 13.77 27.87 12.63
CA VAL A 108 13.35 26.67 11.88
C VAL A 108 12.45 25.87 12.81
N LYS A 109 11.17 26.22 12.80
CA LYS A 109 10.10 25.47 13.46
C LYS A 109 10.19 24.01 13.04
N PRO A 110 10.27 23.03 13.95
CA PRO A 110 10.18 21.62 13.58
C PRO A 110 8.77 21.40 12.99
N ALA A 111 8.70 21.27 11.67
CA ALA A 111 7.48 20.93 10.96
C ALA A 111 7.07 19.54 11.46
N ASN A 112 6.01 19.51 12.27
CA ASN A 112 5.52 18.29 12.86
C ASN A 112 4.78 17.53 11.74
N PRO A 113 5.30 16.41 11.22
CA PRO A 113 4.84 15.81 9.96
C PRO A 113 3.35 15.46 9.98
N ALA A 114 2.79 15.17 11.16
CA ALA A 114 1.35 14.97 11.35
C ALA A 114 0.51 16.24 11.06
N LYS A 115 0.99 17.42 11.44
CA LYS A 115 0.31 18.70 11.17
C LYS A 115 0.30 19.01 9.67
N ASP A 116 1.37 18.65 8.96
CA ASP A 116 1.44 18.84 7.51
C ASP A 116 0.44 17.92 6.77
N LYS A 117 0.29 16.67 7.19
CA LYS A 117 -0.73 15.75 6.65
C LYS A 117 -2.15 16.29 6.84
N VAL A 118 -2.47 16.77 8.05
CA VAL A 118 -3.78 17.37 8.35
C VAL A 118 -4.03 18.62 7.51
N ARG A 119 -3.02 19.47 7.32
CA ARG A 119 -3.12 20.66 6.47
C ARG A 119 -3.44 20.26 5.03
N ALA A 120 -2.68 19.33 4.44
CA ALA A 120 -2.87 18.92 3.07
C ALA A 120 -4.26 18.32 2.79
N MET A 121 -4.80 17.51 3.72
CA MET A 121 -6.17 17.00 3.59
C MET A 121 -7.21 18.12 3.67
N ARG A 122 -7.00 19.16 4.49
CA ARG A 122 -7.89 20.33 4.53
C ARG A 122 -7.81 21.16 3.25
N GLU A 123 -6.60 21.35 2.71
CA GLU A 123 -6.38 22.02 1.43
C GLU A 123 -7.07 21.27 0.29
N LEU A 124 -6.99 19.94 0.26
CA LEU A 124 -7.74 19.12 -0.70
C LEU A 124 -9.24 19.40 -0.61
N LEU A 125 -9.84 19.37 0.59
CA LEU A 125 -11.28 19.59 0.75
C LEU A 125 -11.74 21.00 0.33
N LEU A 126 -10.82 21.96 0.30
CA LEU A 126 -11.07 23.34 -0.11
C LEU A 126 -10.67 23.63 -1.56
N SER A 127 -10.13 22.64 -2.29
CA SER A 127 -9.65 22.86 -3.65
C SER A 127 -10.78 22.84 -4.68
N ASP A 128 -10.59 23.63 -5.74
CA ASP A 128 -11.53 23.67 -6.88
C ASP A 128 -11.62 22.29 -7.55
N GLU A 129 -10.50 21.58 -7.68
CA GLU A 129 -10.46 20.22 -8.25
C GLU A 129 -11.38 19.27 -7.47
N TYR A 130 -11.39 19.35 -6.13
CA TYR A 130 -12.27 18.52 -5.31
C TYR A 130 -13.74 18.93 -5.44
N ALA A 131 -14.01 20.24 -5.46
CA ALA A 131 -15.35 20.80 -5.60
C ALA A 131 -16.01 20.47 -6.95
N GLU A 132 -15.22 20.39 -8.03
CA GLU A 132 -15.69 20.04 -9.37
C GLU A 132 -16.15 18.57 -9.49
N GLN A 133 -15.78 17.70 -8.54
CA GLN A 133 -16.10 16.27 -8.61
C GLN A 133 -17.58 15.99 -8.33
N LYS A 134 -18.34 15.73 -9.41
CA LYS A 134 -19.80 15.50 -9.35
C LYS A 134 -20.24 14.17 -8.74
N ARG A 135 -19.36 13.16 -8.69
CA ARG A 135 -19.70 11.80 -8.26
C ARG A 135 -18.87 11.40 -7.04
N ALA A 136 -19.52 10.70 -6.10
CA ALA A 136 -18.86 10.17 -4.90
C ALA A 136 -17.62 9.32 -5.22
N VAL A 137 -17.67 8.52 -6.29
CA VAL A 137 -16.50 7.74 -6.72
C VAL A 137 -15.33 8.63 -7.12
N ASN A 138 -15.55 9.80 -7.73
CA ASN A 138 -14.45 10.66 -8.15
C ASN A 138 -13.77 11.31 -6.93
N ARG A 139 -14.56 11.81 -5.97
CA ARG A 139 -14.05 12.33 -4.70
C ARG A 139 -13.28 11.27 -3.92
N PHE A 140 -13.84 10.06 -3.85
CA PHE A 140 -13.18 8.90 -3.26
C PHE A 140 -11.81 8.61 -3.90
N MET A 141 -11.71 8.61 -5.24
CA MET A 141 -10.42 8.40 -5.92
C MET A 141 -9.42 9.51 -5.60
N LEU A 142 -9.86 10.77 -5.57
CA LEU A 142 -9.00 11.91 -5.29
C LEU A 142 -8.47 11.88 -3.85
N VAL A 143 -9.33 11.55 -2.88
CA VAL A 143 -8.92 11.31 -1.48
C VAL A 143 -7.87 10.20 -1.40
N LEU A 144 -8.06 9.06 -2.08
CA LEU A 144 -7.09 7.97 -2.08
C LEU A 144 -5.74 8.39 -2.68
N THR A 145 -5.75 9.13 -3.80
CA THR A 145 -4.55 9.68 -4.42
C THR A 145 -3.79 10.59 -3.45
N THR A 146 -4.49 11.48 -2.75
CA THR A 146 -3.86 12.38 -1.77
C THR A 146 -3.34 11.62 -0.55
N LEU A 147 -4.09 10.66 0.00
CA LEU A 147 -3.61 9.87 1.13
C LEU A 147 -2.33 9.10 0.79
N TYR A 148 -2.26 8.50 -0.40
CA TYR A 148 -1.06 7.81 -0.86
C TYR A 148 0.13 8.77 -1.04
N SER A 149 -0.08 9.97 -1.59
CA SER A 149 1.01 10.92 -1.80
C SER A 149 1.57 11.50 -0.49
N LEU A 150 0.75 11.58 0.56
CA LEU A 150 1.18 12.04 1.88
C LEU A 150 2.07 11.03 2.60
N ASP A 151 1.77 9.74 2.49
CA ASP A 151 2.56 8.67 3.10
C ASP A 151 2.25 7.33 2.43
N ASN A 152 3.03 6.98 1.40
CA ASN A 152 2.81 5.76 0.63
C ASN A 152 2.95 4.49 1.47
N LYS A 153 3.80 4.52 2.52
CA LYS A 153 4.08 3.37 3.37
C LYS A 153 2.93 3.14 4.33
N ALA A 154 2.51 4.18 5.04
CA ALA A 154 1.34 4.08 5.93
C ALA A 154 0.06 3.75 5.16
N PHE A 155 -0.09 4.26 3.93
CA PHE A 155 -1.20 3.88 3.06
C PHE A 155 -1.16 2.39 2.69
N ALA A 156 0.00 1.87 2.29
CA ALA A 156 0.15 0.45 1.96
C ALA A 156 -0.15 -0.46 3.16
N GLU A 157 0.35 -0.13 4.34
CA GLU A 157 0.04 -0.87 5.59
C GLU A 157 -1.47 -0.85 5.89
N ALA A 158 -2.11 0.31 5.71
CA ALA A 158 -3.55 0.47 5.95
C ALA A 158 -4.44 -0.31 4.96
N THR A 159 -4.01 -0.43 3.69
CA THR A 159 -4.80 -1.12 2.65
C THR A 159 -4.68 -2.64 2.72
N GLU A 160 -3.58 -3.19 3.23
CA GLU A 160 -3.38 -4.64 3.33
C GLU A 160 -4.40 -5.33 4.25
N SER A 161 -4.72 -4.70 5.39
CA SER A 161 -5.70 -5.25 6.34
C SER A 161 -7.15 -4.97 5.95
N LEU A 162 -7.38 -4.20 4.87
CA LEU A 162 -8.69 -3.70 4.50
C LEU A 162 -9.30 -4.54 3.36
N HIS A 163 -10.13 -5.51 3.74
CA HIS A 163 -10.84 -6.36 2.79
C HIS A 163 -12.24 -6.68 3.27
N GLY A 164 -13.11 -7.09 2.34
CA GLY A 164 -14.43 -7.59 2.67
C GLY A 164 -14.39 -9.05 3.13
N ARG A 165 -15.57 -9.62 3.35
CA ARG A 165 -15.72 -11.06 3.68
C ARG A 165 -15.13 -11.96 2.60
N THR A 166 -15.36 -11.63 1.33
CA THR A 166 -14.94 -12.43 0.18
C THR A 166 -14.21 -11.64 -0.90
N ARG A 167 -14.19 -10.30 -0.78
CA ARG A 167 -13.67 -9.39 -1.81
C ARG A 167 -12.42 -8.71 -1.29
N VAL A 168 -11.39 -8.71 -2.11
CA VAL A 168 -10.22 -7.85 -1.92
C VAL A 168 -10.61 -6.44 -2.36
N TYR A 169 -10.28 -5.42 -1.56
CA TYR A 169 -10.67 -4.04 -1.87
C TYR A 169 -9.57 -3.29 -2.63
N PHE A 170 -8.32 -3.51 -2.25
CA PHE A 170 -7.13 -2.90 -2.85
C PHE A 170 -6.13 -3.96 -3.31
N ALA A 171 -5.48 -3.73 -4.44
CA ALA A 171 -4.41 -4.59 -4.97
C ALA A 171 -3.50 -3.78 -5.89
N GLU A 172 -2.33 -4.30 -6.23
CA GLU A 172 -1.41 -3.67 -7.22
C GLU A 172 -1.83 -3.92 -8.67
N ASP A 173 -2.82 -4.78 -8.90
CA ASP A 173 -3.33 -5.11 -10.23
C ASP A 173 -4.85 -5.35 -10.26
N ALA A 174 -5.45 -5.07 -11.42
CA ALA A 174 -6.90 -5.22 -11.60
C ALA A 174 -7.37 -6.69 -11.52
N ARG A 175 -6.52 -7.66 -11.90
CA ARG A 175 -6.91 -9.08 -12.01
C ARG A 175 -7.16 -9.67 -10.63
N THR A 176 -6.34 -9.32 -9.64
CA THR A 176 -6.52 -9.71 -8.24
C THR A 176 -7.90 -9.32 -7.72
N LEU A 177 -8.34 -8.08 -8.01
CA LEU A 177 -9.66 -7.60 -7.60
C LEU A 177 -10.81 -8.30 -8.31
N LEU A 178 -10.67 -8.58 -9.62
CA LEU A 178 -11.66 -9.34 -10.39
C LEU A 178 -11.78 -10.79 -9.93
N LYS A 179 -10.67 -11.44 -9.57
CA LYS A 179 -10.64 -12.82 -9.06
C LYS A 179 -11.38 -12.95 -7.74
N SER A 180 -11.33 -11.92 -6.88
CA SER A 180 -12.08 -11.89 -5.62
C SER A 180 -13.59 -11.62 -5.80
N GLY A 181 -14.03 -11.15 -6.98
CA GLY A 181 -15.43 -10.95 -7.28
C GLY A 181 -15.72 -10.41 -8.69
N ASN A 182 -16.62 -11.07 -9.41
CA ASN A 182 -16.90 -10.82 -10.82
C ASN A 182 -17.49 -9.43 -11.15
N GLN A 183 -18.03 -8.70 -10.16
CA GLN A 183 -18.64 -7.38 -10.36
C GLN A 183 -18.02 -6.32 -9.44
N THR A 184 -16.71 -6.32 -9.25
CA THR A 184 -16.02 -5.33 -8.40
C THR A 184 -15.78 -3.98 -9.07
N LYS A 185 -15.83 -3.92 -10.41
CA LYS A 185 -15.52 -2.73 -11.23
C LYS A 185 -14.23 -2.04 -10.76
N PRO A 186 -13.06 -2.70 -10.86
CA PRO A 186 -11.79 -2.10 -10.44
C PRO A 186 -11.48 -0.81 -11.19
N LYS A 187 -10.88 0.16 -10.51
CA LYS A 187 -10.25 1.35 -11.13
C LYS A 187 -8.87 1.56 -10.53
N GLN A 188 -7.91 1.97 -11.36
CA GLN A 188 -6.60 2.39 -10.89
C GLN A 188 -6.72 3.74 -10.17
N VAL A 189 -6.06 3.88 -9.03
CA VAL A 189 -5.97 5.15 -8.29
C VAL A 189 -4.90 6.01 -8.97
N PRO A 190 -5.26 7.20 -9.51
CA PRO A 190 -4.33 8.03 -10.27
C PRO A 190 -3.03 8.34 -9.51
N GLY A 191 -1.89 8.23 -10.20
CA GLY A 191 -0.57 8.51 -9.62
C GLY A 191 -0.05 7.45 -8.65
N THR A 192 -0.69 6.29 -8.56
CA THR A 192 -0.32 5.22 -7.61
C THR A 192 -0.25 3.85 -8.29
N PRO A 193 0.45 2.87 -7.69
CA PRO A 193 0.42 1.47 -8.15
C PRO A 193 -0.88 0.75 -7.75
N TRP A 194 -1.78 1.39 -7.00
CA TRP A 194 -2.95 0.74 -6.42
C TRP A 194 -4.17 0.77 -7.33
N TRP A 195 -4.89 -0.34 -7.30
CA TRP A 195 -6.24 -0.50 -7.83
C TRP A 195 -7.22 -0.62 -6.68
N VAL A 196 -8.43 -0.11 -6.86
CA VAL A 196 -9.52 -0.19 -5.88
C VAL A 196 -10.83 -0.63 -6.52
N ILE A 197 -11.64 -1.39 -5.78
CA ILE A 197 -13.00 -1.74 -6.21
C ILE A 197 -13.92 -0.52 -6.15
N THR A 198 -14.74 -0.30 -7.17
CA THR A 198 -15.63 0.88 -7.20
C THR A 198 -17.12 0.56 -7.13
N ASN A 199 -17.50 -0.72 -7.33
CA ASN A 199 -18.87 -1.19 -7.14
C ASN A 199 -19.21 -1.37 -5.64
N THR A 200 -19.30 -0.23 -4.96
CA THR A 200 -19.64 -0.10 -3.54
C THR A 200 -20.57 1.10 -3.35
N ASN A 201 -21.44 1.06 -2.34
CA ASN A 201 -22.24 2.23 -1.98
C ASN A 201 -21.35 3.30 -1.30
N THR A 202 -21.89 4.52 -1.14
CA THR A 202 -21.16 5.65 -0.53
C THR A 202 -20.73 5.33 0.90
N GLY A 203 -21.61 4.75 1.72
CA GLY A 203 -21.25 4.37 3.10
C GLY A 203 -20.03 3.45 3.18
N ARG A 204 -19.90 2.47 2.27
CA ARG A 204 -18.71 1.61 2.21
C ARG A 204 -17.46 2.34 1.72
N LYS A 205 -17.59 3.31 0.82
CA LYS A 205 -16.46 4.19 0.42
C LYS A 205 -15.99 5.00 1.63
N CYS A 206 -16.93 5.57 2.40
CA CYS A 206 -16.62 6.26 3.66
C CYS A 206 -15.92 5.33 4.65
N SER A 207 -16.42 4.11 4.88
CA SER A 207 -15.75 3.14 5.79
C SER A 207 -14.34 2.75 5.33
N MET A 208 -14.09 2.66 4.01
CA MET A 208 -12.74 2.43 3.50
C MET A 208 -11.81 3.61 3.81
N ILE A 209 -12.27 4.84 3.55
CA ILE A 209 -11.49 6.05 3.85
C ILE A 209 -11.26 6.22 5.35
N GLU A 210 -12.29 6.00 6.16
CA GLU A 210 -12.21 6.04 7.61
C GLU A 210 -11.14 5.08 8.13
N HIS A 211 -11.18 3.80 7.72
CA HIS A 211 -10.17 2.81 8.11
C HIS A 211 -8.76 3.25 7.72
N ILE A 212 -8.57 3.69 6.48
CA ILE A 212 -7.25 4.13 5.98
C ILE A 212 -6.76 5.33 6.78
N MET A 213 -7.59 6.35 6.94
CA MET A 213 -7.21 7.57 7.65
C MET A 213 -6.97 7.33 9.15
N GLN A 214 -7.74 6.45 9.80
CA GLN A 214 -7.49 6.04 11.19
C GLN A 214 -6.14 5.33 11.32
N SER A 215 -5.84 4.38 10.43
CA SER A 215 -4.56 3.68 10.40
C SER A 215 -3.39 4.63 10.14
N MET A 216 -3.60 5.64 9.31
CA MET A 216 -2.63 6.72 9.04
C MET A 216 -2.61 7.82 10.12
N GLN A 217 -3.30 7.60 11.25
CA GLN A 217 -3.31 8.46 12.44
C GLN A 217 -3.87 9.88 12.23
N PHE A 218 -4.84 10.02 11.33
CA PHE A 218 -5.59 11.29 11.22
C PHE A 218 -6.56 11.49 12.38
N PRO A 219 -6.83 12.74 12.78
CA PRO A 219 -7.79 13.04 13.84
C PRO A 219 -9.23 12.72 13.41
N ALA A 220 -10.01 12.14 14.32
CA ALA A 220 -11.40 11.70 14.08
C ALA A 220 -12.29 12.79 13.48
N GLU A 221 -12.18 14.04 13.96
CA GLU A 221 -12.94 15.17 13.42
C GLU A 221 -12.67 15.46 11.94
N LEU A 222 -11.43 15.25 11.48
CA LEU A 222 -11.09 15.44 10.06
C LEU A 222 -11.63 14.26 9.25
N ILE A 223 -11.56 13.05 9.78
CA ILE A 223 -12.07 11.84 9.12
C ILE A 223 -13.58 11.97 8.87
N GLU A 224 -14.34 12.41 9.87
CA GLU A 224 -15.77 12.66 9.74
C GLU A 224 -16.07 13.68 8.65
N LYS A 225 -15.31 14.79 8.60
CA LYS A 225 -15.46 15.81 7.55
C LYS A 225 -15.14 15.27 6.16
N VAL A 226 -14.05 14.52 5.99
CA VAL A 226 -13.71 13.91 4.71
C VAL A 226 -14.84 12.96 4.28
N CYS A 227 -15.25 12.04 5.15
CA CYS A 227 -16.33 11.08 4.86
C CYS A 227 -17.66 11.77 4.53
N GLY A 228 -18.00 12.88 5.19
CA GLY A 228 -19.22 13.65 4.93
C GLY A 228 -19.24 14.36 3.58
N THR A 229 -18.08 14.49 2.92
CA THR A 229 -17.98 15.09 1.57
C THR A 229 -17.94 14.05 0.45
N ILE A 230 -17.77 12.76 0.75
CA ILE A 230 -17.76 11.69 -0.26
C ILE A 230 -19.16 11.36 -0.72
#